data_AF-A0A7C5B7R6-F1
#
_entry.id   AF-A0A7C5B7R6-F1
#
_cell.length_a   1.000
_cell.length_b   1.000
_cell.length_c   1.000
_cell.angle_alpha   90.00
_cell.angle_beta   90.00
_cell.angle_gamma   90.00
#
_symmetry.space_group_name_H-M   'P 1'
#
loop_
_entity.id
_entity.type
_entity.pdbx_description
1 polymer ?
#
loop_
_entity_poly.entity_id
_entity_poly.type
_entity_poly.pdbx_seq_one_letter_code
_entity_poly.pdbx_strand_id
1 'polypeptide(L)'
;MNEDISSIFENGKVRLSQIESLGIPTTKLSKKLEDAKEFFDEGDNETALQLLDEFFVLANELAKKCNEFEDMRKFVENSIDIGKKDGADMREAMRLLEHARVLYKEDLEEAMYCIREAVEVSECELKSLNKGVSVELEVLGAVCDRWTSGWVTVKNLGYAELDDVEITFGGACEITGLEKIGSIPGKKYIQSPIRFLGKIKGEIPVKITLFYRNKHDGKSYSAHMMKWVSCK
;
A
#
# COMPACT_ATOMS: atom_id res chain seq x y z
N MET A 1 41.49 27.87 -1.18
CA MET A 1 41.93 26.54 -1.64
C MET A 1 41.52 26.46 -3.09
N ASN A 2 42.44 26.72 -4.03
CA ASN A 2 42.16 26.49 -5.45
C ASN A 2 42.33 24.99 -5.67
N GLU A 3 41.22 24.26 -5.83
CA GLU A 3 41.29 22.94 -6.45
C GLU A 3 41.85 23.12 -7.87
N ASP A 4 42.82 22.28 -8.23
CA ASP A 4 43.30 22.18 -9.60
C ASP A 4 42.12 21.71 -10.47
N ILE A 5 41.79 22.45 -11.53
CA ILE A 5 40.70 22.12 -12.46
C ILE A 5 40.87 20.70 -13.04
N SER A 6 42.11 20.22 -13.16
CA SER A 6 42.43 18.84 -13.53
C SER A 6 41.84 17.83 -12.53
N SER A 7 41.87 18.15 -11.23
CA SER A 7 41.25 17.33 -10.18
C SER A 7 39.73 17.34 -10.28
N ILE A 8 39.13 18.45 -10.70
CA ILE A 8 37.67 18.56 -10.88
C ILE A 8 37.21 17.66 -12.03
N PHE A 9 37.95 17.62 -13.14
CA PHE A 9 37.68 16.68 -14.23
C PHE A 9 37.77 15.22 -13.80
N GLU A 10 38.77 14.87 -12.99
CA GLU A 10 38.92 13.49 -12.50
C GLU A 10 37.74 13.09 -11.60
N ASN A 11 37.32 13.99 -10.70
CA ASN A 11 36.10 13.82 -9.92
C ASN A 11 34.86 13.67 -10.82
N GLY A 12 34.79 14.44 -11.91
CA GLY A 12 33.72 14.37 -12.90
C GLY A 12 33.63 12.99 -13.56
N LYS A 13 34.76 12.43 -14.00
CA LYS A 13 34.81 11.07 -14.59
C LYS A 13 34.41 9.98 -13.60
N VAL A 14 34.89 10.07 -12.36
CA VAL A 14 34.50 9.14 -11.30
C VAL A 14 32.99 9.20 -11.08
N ARG A 15 32.42 10.40 -11.02
CA ARG A 15 30.98 10.60 -10.86
C ARG A 15 30.17 10.05 -12.04
N LEU A 16 30.63 10.28 -13.26
CA LEU A 16 30.02 9.74 -14.48
C LEU A 16 29.99 8.20 -14.43
N SER A 17 31.13 7.58 -14.12
CA SER A 17 31.26 6.11 -14.00
C SER A 17 30.34 5.53 -12.93
N GLN A 18 30.17 6.23 -11.80
CA GLN A 18 29.22 5.83 -10.76
C GLN A 18 27.78 5.81 -11.29
N ILE A 19 27.37 6.83 -12.05
CA ILE A 19 26.02 6.89 -12.62
C ILE A 19 25.83 5.82 -13.71
N GLU A 20 26.83 5.58 -14.55
CA GLU A 20 26.80 4.53 -15.56
C GLU A 20 26.63 3.14 -14.94
N SER A 21 27.24 2.90 -13.77
CA SER A 21 27.06 1.66 -13.03
C SER A 21 25.62 1.43 -12.55
N LEU A 22 24.80 2.49 -12.49
CA LEU A 22 23.36 2.41 -12.20
C LEU A 22 22.54 2.06 -13.45
N GLY A 23 23.17 1.92 -14.62
CA GLY A 23 22.54 1.43 -15.85
C GLY A 23 21.72 2.46 -16.63
N ILE A 24 21.90 3.76 -16.37
CA ILE A 24 21.16 4.85 -17.02
C ILE A 24 21.97 5.45 -18.19
N PRO A 25 21.33 5.91 -19.28
CA PRO A 25 22.00 6.69 -20.31
C PRO A 25 22.61 7.98 -19.77
N THR A 26 23.93 8.06 -19.82
CA THR A 26 24.72 9.22 -19.39
C THR A 26 25.12 10.13 -20.56
N THR A 27 24.56 9.93 -21.75
CA THR A 27 24.98 10.62 -22.99
C THR A 27 25.03 12.14 -22.85
N LYS A 28 24.03 12.75 -22.19
CA LYS A 28 24.01 14.20 -21.93
C LYS A 28 25.12 14.63 -20.96
N LEU A 29 25.37 13.84 -19.91
CA LEU A 29 26.42 14.10 -18.93
C LEU A 29 27.82 13.93 -19.53
N SER A 30 28.03 12.86 -20.31
CA SER A 30 29.30 12.60 -21.02
C SER A 30 29.62 13.76 -21.96
N LYS A 31 28.66 14.16 -22.79
CA LYS A 31 28.84 15.30 -23.70
C LYS A 31 29.21 16.58 -22.93
N LYS A 32 28.55 16.84 -21.81
CA LYS A 32 28.81 18.04 -21.01
C LYS A 32 30.21 18.05 -20.39
N LEU A 33 30.71 16.89 -19.99
CA LEU A 33 32.07 16.71 -19.47
C LEU A 33 33.12 16.82 -20.59
N GLU A 34 32.79 16.35 -21.79
CA GLU A 34 33.61 16.51 -23.01
C GLU A 34 33.68 17.99 -23.43
N ASP A 35 32.54 18.67 -23.56
CA ASP A 35 32.46 20.10 -23.90
C ASP A 35 33.30 20.93 -22.90
N ALA A 36 33.17 20.65 -21.60
CA ALA A 36 33.98 21.32 -20.57
C ALA A 36 35.49 21.14 -20.77
N LYS A 37 35.89 19.94 -21.19
CA LYS A 37 37.30 19.61 -21.43
C LYS A 37 37.84 20.34 -22.66
N GLU A 38 37.05 20.45 -23.72
CA GLU A 38 37.43 21.20 -24.93
C GLU A 38 37.72 22.67 -24.60
N PHE A 39 36.84 23.36 -23.85
CA PHE A 39 37.09 24.75 -23.42
C PHE A 39 38.32 24.88 -22.52
N PHE A 40 38.57 23.90 -21.66
CA PHE A 40 39.78 23.87 -20.84
C PHE A 40 41.05 23.76 -21.70
N ASP A 41 41.05 22.86 -22.69
CA ASP A 41 42.17 22.66 -23.61
C ASP A 41 42.41 23.90 -24.50
N GLU A 42 41.37 24.69 -24.80
CA GLU A 42 41.45 25.98 -25.49
C GLU A 42 41.92 27.15 -24.59
N GLY A 43 42.03 26.92 -23.28
CA GLY A 43 42.45 27.90 -22.28
C GLY A 43 41.33 28.77 -21.72
N ASP A 44 40.07 28.53 -22.11
CA ASP A 44 38.89 29.18 -21.54
C ASP A 44 38.45 28.48 -20.25
N ASN A 45 39.23 28.74 -19.19
CA ASN A 45 38.99 28.16 -17.86
C ASN A 45 37.65 28.59 -17.24
N GLU A 46 37.14 29.78 -17.57
CA GLU A 46 35.89 30.29 -17.00
C GLU A 46 34.71 29.49 -17.53
N THR A 47 34.63 29.30 -18.84
CA THR A 47 33.58 28.49 -19.47
C THR A 47 33.69 27.02 -19.07
N ALA A 48 34.90 26.47 -18.98
CA ALA A 48 35.13 25.10 -18.51
C ALA A 48 34.58 24.87 -17.08
N LEU A 49 34.85 25.80 -16.16
CA LEU A 49 34.33 25.72 -14.79
C LEU A 49 32.80 25.82 -14.73
N GLN A 50 32.18 26.70 -15.51
CA GLN A 50 30.72 26.80 -15.58
C GLN A 50 30.09 25.48 -16.09
N LEU A 51 30.67 24.89 -17.13
CA LEU A 51 30.18 23.61 -17.66
C LEU A 51 30.34 22.46 -16.66
N LEU A 52 31.44 22.45 -15.90
CA LEU A 52 31.69 21.49 -14.82
C LEU A 52 30.69 21.65 -13.67
N ASP A 53 30.39 22.88 -13.23
CA ASP A 53 29.39 23.13 -12.19
C ASP A 53 28.02 22.60 -12.62
N GLU A 54 27.59 22.93 -13.83
CA GLU A 54 26.34 22.42 -14.40
C GLU A 54 26.35 20.89 -14.57
N PHE A 55 27.51 20.29 -14.91
CA PHE A 55 27.67 18.84 -14.95
C PHE A 55 27.40 18.22 -13.57
N PHE A 56 27.99 18.76 -12.50
CA PHE A 56 27.79 18.21 -11.15
C PHE A 56 26.36 18.39 -10.65
N VAL A 57 25.70 19.50 -10.98
CA VAL A 57 24.27 19.70 -10.68
C VAL A 57 23.43 18.61 -11.33
N LEU A 58 23.58 18.42 -12.64
CA LEU A 58 22.84 17.40 -13.40
C LEU A 58 23.17 15.98 -12.93
N ALA A 59 24.44 15.69 -12.64
CA ALA A 59 24.88 14.39 -12.16
C ALA A 59 24.25 14.04 -10.80
N ASN A 60 24.16 15.03 -9.90
CA ASN A 60 23.55 14.85 -8.58
C ASN A 60 22.03 14.67 -8.67
N GLU A 61 21.36 15.45 -9.52
CA GLU A 61 19.92 15.28 -9.77
C GLU A 61 19.61 13.91 -10.35
N LEU A 62 20.41 13.47 -11.32
CA LEU A 62 20.23 12.16 -11.94
C LEU A 62 20.43 11.04 -10.92
N ALA A 63 21.55 11.06 -10.18
CA ALA A 63 21.83 10.07 -9.13
C ALA A 63 20.72 10.02 -8.07
N LYS A 64 20.15 11.17 -7.68
CA LYS A 64 19.02 11.24 -6.76
C LYS A 64 17.79 10.52 -7.33
N LYS A 65 17.44 10.78 -8.60
CA LYS A 65 16.33 10.10 -9.28
C LYS A 65 16.55 8.59 -9.38
N CYS A 66 17.77 8.14 -9.66
CA CYS A 66 18.10 6.71 -9.68
C CYS A 66 17.83 6.04 -8.33
N ASN A 67 18.30 6.66 -7.25
CA ASN A 67 18.11 6.13 -5.90
C ASN A 67 16.62 6.10 -5.53
N GLU A 68 15.88 7.17 -5.84
CA GLU A 68 14.43 7.24 -5.61
C GLU A 68 13.69 6.13 -6.38
N PHE A 69 14.05 5.90 -7.65
CA PHE A 69 13.51 4.81 -8.46
C PHE A 69 13.77 3.44 -7.81
N GLU A 70 14.99 3.17 -7.39
CA GLU A 70 15.37 1.90 -6.76
C GLU A 70 14.66 1.65 -5.43
N ASP A 71 14.48 2.69 -4.63
CA ASP A 71 13.73 2.61 -3.38
C ASP A 71 12.24 2.32 -3.64
N MET A 72 11.63 3.02 -4.60
CA MET A 72 10.25 2.74 -5.01
C MET A 72 10.09 1.35 -5.62
N ARG A 73 11.05 0.90 -6.44
CA ARG A 73 11.07 -0.45 -7.02
C ARG A 73 11.03 -1.52 -5.94
N LYS A 74 11.92 -1.44 -4.96
CA LYS A 74 11.97 -2.38 -3.83
C LYS A 74 10.66 -2.36 -3.03
N PHE A 75 10.09 -1.18 -2.82
CA PHE A 75 8.80 -1.05 -2.14
C PHE A 75 7.68 -1.78 -2.89
N VAL A 76 7.57 -1.55 -4.20
CA VAL A 76 6.54 -2.17 -5.05
C VAL A 76 6.74 -3.69 -5.11
N GLU A 77 7.96 -4.18 -5.28
CA GLU A 77 8.29 -5.61 -5.26
C GLU A 77 7.84 -6.28 -3.96
N ASN A 78 8.19 -5.69 -2.81
CA ASN A 78 7.77 -6.20 -1.51
C ASN A 78 6.24 -6.14 -1.33
N SER A 79 5.60 -5.06 -1.78
CA SER A 79 4.15 -4.90 -1.73
C SER A 79 3.42 -5.95 -2.58
N ILE A 80 3.94 -6.27 -3.77
CA ILE A 80 3.40 -7.33 -4.64
C ILE A 80 3.54 -8.69 -3.97
N ASP A 81 4.69 -8.98 -3.36
CA ASP A 81 4.92 -10.27 -2.68
C ASP A 81 3.98 -10.46 -1.49
N ILE A 82 3.79 -9.40 -0.69
CA ILE A 82 2.82 -9.39 0.41
C ILE A 82 1.40 -9.58 -0.14
N GLY A 83 0.99 -8.74 -1.08
CA GLY A 83 -0.36 -8.78 -1.65
C GLY A 83 -0.71 -10.13 -2.27
N LYS A 84 0.22 -10.77 -2.98
CA LYS A 84 0.01 -12.10 -3.57
C LYS A 84 -0.18 -13.18 -2.51
N LYS A 85 0.61 -13.16 -1.44
CA LYS A 85 0.47 -14.12 -0.32
C LYS A 85 -0.91 -14.00 0.32
N ASP A 86 -1.43 -12.77 0.40
CA ASP A 86 -2.68 -12.46 1.08
C ASP A 86 -3.87 -12.32 0.12
N GLY A 87 -3.71 -12.66 -1.16
CA GLY A 87 -4.81 -12.75 -2.13
C GLY A 87 -5.29 -11.43 -2.75
N ALA A 88 -4.56 -10.33 -2.61
CA ALA A 88 -4.84 -9.08 -3.31
C ALA A 88 -4.52 -9.18 -4.82
N ASP A 89 -5.23 -8.37 -5.63
CA ASP A 89 -5.03 -8.35 -7.08
C ASP A 89 -3.88 -7.41 -7.47
N MET A 90 -2.66 -7.95 -7.44
CA MET A 90 -1.44 -7.18 -7.72
C MET A 90 -1.09 -7.08 -9.23
N ARG A 91 -1.98 -7.47 -10.14
CA ARG A 91 -1.67 -7.56 -11.58
C ARG A 91 -1.29 -6.22 -12.20
N GLU A 92 -2.00 -5.16 -11.85
CA GLU A 92 -1.73 -3.84 -12.43
C GLU A 92 -0.43 -3.23 -11.90
N ALA A 93 -0.16 -3.36 -10.59
CA ALA A 93 1.13 -2.96 -10.01
C ALA A 93 2.31 -3.71 -10.65
N MET A 94 2.16 -5.02 -10.94
CA MET A 94 3.17 -5.79 -11.66
C MET A 94 3.39 -5.29 -13.09
N ARG A 95 2.31 -4.97 -13.81
CA ARG A 95 2.39 -4.44 -15.18
C ARG A 95 3.14 -3.12 -15.22
N LEU A 96 2.82 -2.20 -14.30
CA LEU A 96 3.46 -0.90 -14.18
C LEU A 96 4.94 -1.03 -13.77
N LEU A 97 5.25 -1.90 -12.81
CA LEU A 97 6.64 -2.18 -12.40
C LEU A 97 7.48 -2.68 -13.57
N GLU A 98 6.95 -3.62 -14.37
CA GLU A 98 7.69 -4.15 -15.52
C GLU A 98 7.87 -3.08 -16.60
N HIS A 99 6.85 -2.26 -16.86
CA HIS A 99 6.96 -1.15 -17.80
C HIS A 99 8.01 -0.12 -17.34
N ALA A 100 8.01 0.23 -16.05
CA ALA A 100 8.99 1.14 -15.46
C ALA A 100 10.44 0.61 -15.61
N ARG A 101 10.66 -0.70 -15.46
CA ARG A 101 11.99 -1.32 -15.64
C ARG A 101 12.50 -1.22 -17.08
N VAL A 102 11.62 -1.37 -18.06
CA VAL A 102 11.97 -1.20 -19.48
C VAL A 102 12.35 0.25 -19.74
N LEU A 103 11.50 1.18 -19.30
CA LEU A 103 11.69 2.62 -19.49
C LEU A 103 12.91 3.16 -18.74
N TYR A 104 13.32 2.57 -17.61
CA TYR A 104 14.43 3.05 -16.80
C TYR A 104 15.73 3.29 -17.58
N LYS A 105 15.94 2.53 -18.67
CA LYS A 105 17.11 2.66 -19.55
C LYS A 105 16.88 3.55 -20.77
N GLU A 106 15.65 3.93 -21.08
CA GLU A 106 15.29 4.66 -22.30
C GLU A 106 14.81 6.07 -21.98
N ASP A 107 13.91 6.17 -20.99
CA ASP A 107 13.31 7.40 -20.49
C ASP A 107 13.09 7.29 -18.97
N LEU A 108 14.06 7.81 -18.21
CA LEU A 108 13.98 7.80 -16.75
C LEU A 108 12.80 8.62 -16.23
N GLU A 109 12.37 9.67 -16.92
CA GLU A 109 11.26 10.51 -16.44
C GLU A 109 9.95 9.73 -16.53
N GLU A 110 9.72 9.06 -17.65
CA GLU A 110 8.55 8.19 -17.83
C GLU A 110 8.62 6.95 -16.92
N ALA A 111 9.82 6.40 -16.69
CA ALA A 111 10.02 5.33 -15.72
C ALA A 111 9.64 5.75 -14.30
N MET A 112 10.00 6.98 -13.90
CA MET A 112 9.64 7.57 -12.61
C MET A 112 8.14 7.78 -12.48
N TYR A 113 7.46 8.17 -13.56
CA TYR A 113 5.99 8.24 -13.59
C TYR A 113 5.37 6.86 -13.36
N CYS A 114 5.78 5.86 -14.15
CA CYS A 114 5.25 4.50 -14.06
C CYS A 114 5.48 3.86 -12.68
N ILE A 115 6.66 4.05 -12.06
CA ILE A 115 6.93 3.45 -10.75
C ILE A 115 6.14 4.12 -9.64
N ARG A 116 5.87 5.44 -9.73
CA ARG A 116 5.01 6.15 -8.78
C ARG A 116 3.56 5.65 -8.87
N GLU A 117 3.04 5.47 -10.07
CA GLU A 117 1.72 4.84 -10.25
C GLU A 117 1.69 3.42 -9.68
N ALA A 118 2.76 2.63 -9.88
CA ALA A 118 2.85 1.30 -9.30
C ALA A 118 2.82 1.31 -7.76
N VAL A 119 3.48 2.29 -7.13
CA VAL A 119 3.41 2.52 -5.67
C VAL A 119 1.96 2.78 -5.27
N GLU A 120 1.29 3.74 -5.89
CA GLU A 120 -0.10 4.10 -5.54
C GLU A 120 -1.07 2.92 -5.67
N VAL A 121 -0.99 2.19 -6.79
CA VAL A 121 -1.82 1.00 -7.03
C VAL A 121 -1.54 -0.08 -5.98
N SER A 122 -0.26 -0.40 -5.74
CA SER A 122 0.11 -1.43 -4.76
C SER A 122 -0.34 -1.06 -3.34
N GLU A 123 -0.23 0.20 -2.94
CA GLU A 123 -0.74 0.66 -1.65
C GLU A 123 -2.26 0.56 -1.54
N CYS A 124 -2.99 0.90 -2.61
CA CYS A 124 -4.45 0.80 -2.61
C CYS A 124 -4.90 -0.65 -2.45
N GLU A 125 -4.23 -1.58 -3.12
CA GLU A 125 -4.48 -3.01 -3.00
C GLU A 125 -4.13 -3.53 -1.60
N LEU A 126 -3.00 -3.11 -1.02
CA LEU A 126 -2.65 -3.45 0.37
C LEU A 126 -3.66 -2.87 1.37
N LYS A 127 -4.11 -1.63 1.20
CA LYS A 127 -5.20 -1.04 2.01
C LYS A 127 -6.48 -1.84 1.87
N SER A 128 -6.71 -2.47 0.72
CA SER A 128 -7.87 -3.32 0.47
C SER A 128 -7.84 -4.65 1.24
N LEU A 129 -6.65 -5.14 1.62
CA LEU A 129 -6.50 -6.31 2.50
C LEU A 129 -7.21 -6.07 3.86
N ASN A 130 -7.19 -4.83 4.33
CA ASN A 130 -7.76 -4.40 5.60
C ASN A 130 -9.20 -3.85 5.49
N LYS A 131 -9.89 -4.04 4.35
CA LYS A 131 -11.28 -3.60 4.20
C LYS A 131 -12.21 -4.46 5.05
N GLY A 132 -12.52 -3.98 6.26
CA GLY A 132 -13.80 -4.06 6.98
C GLY A 132 -14.46 -5.42 7.21
N VAL A 133 -15.16 -5.54 8.33
CA VAL A 133 -16.07 -6.65 8.59
C VAL A 133 -17.49 -6.14 8.57
N SER A 134 -18.40 -6.90 7.98
CA SER A 134 -19.84 -6.64 8.07
C SER A 134 -20.51 -7.70 8.93
N VAL A 135 -21.40 -7.28 9.82
CA VAL A 135 -22.25 -8.15 10.63
C VAL A 135 -23.71 -7.88 10.30
N GLU A 136 -24.40 -8.89 9.82
CA GLU A 136 -25.82 -8.87 9.55
C GLU A 136 -26.54 -9.66 10.65
N LEU A 137 -27.60 -9.07 11.21
CA LEU A 137 -28.45 -9.70 12.22
C LEU A 137 -29.86 -9.83 11.64
N GLU A 138 -30.36 -11.06 11.61
CA GLU A 138 -31.69 -11.42 11.13
C GLU A 138 -32.45 -12.15 12.24
N VAL A 139 -33.60 -11.60 12.65
CA VAL A 139 -34.45 -12.20 13.68
C VAL A 139 -35.81 -12.55 13.07
N LEU A 140 -36.23 -13.81 13.19
CA LEU A 140 -37.44 -14.31 12.54
C LEU A 140 -38.67 -14.09 13.42
N GLY A 141 -39.40 -13.01 13.17
CA GLY A 141 -40.69 -12.76 13.84
C GLY A 141 -40.53 -12.45 15.33
N ALA A 142 -39.73 -11.45 15.66
CA ALA A 142 -39.43 -11.09 17.04
C ALA A 142 -40.70 -10.69 17.83
N VAL A 143 -40.88 -11.31 18.99
CA VAL A 143 -41.97 -11.02 19.93
C VAL A 143 -41.37 -10.58 21.26
N CYS A 144 -41.95 -9.56 21.88
CA CYS A 144 -41.48 -9.10 23.20
C CYS A 144 -41.62 -10.17 24.27
N ASP A 145 -40.66 -10.18 25.19
CA ASP A 145 -40.59 -11.10 26.33
C ASP A 145 -40.65 -12.59 25.93
N ARG A 146 -40.30 -12.91 24.67
CA ARG A 146 -40.19 -14.27 24.17
C ARG A 146 -38.92 -14.49 23.38
N TRP A 147 -38.27 -15.63 23.64
CA TRP A 147 -37.14 -16.08 22.85
C TRP A 147 -37.58 -16.40 21.42
N THR A 148 -36.95 -15.72 20.48
CA THR A 148 -37.15 -15.86 19.04
C THR A 148 -35.86 -16.36 18.40
N SER A 149 -35.97 -17.18 17.36
CA SER A 149 -34.79 -17.66 16.63
C SER A 149 -34.33 -16.64 15.58
N GLY A 150 -33.03 -16.61 15.32
CA GLY A 150 -32.43 -15.76 14.30
C GLY A 150 -31.05 -16.24 13.90
N TRP A 151 -30.39 -15.45 13.07
CA TRP A 151 -29.05 -15.71 12.56
C TRP A 151 -28.22 -14.44 12.68
N VAL A 152 -26.95 -14.61 12.98
CA VAL A 152 -25.94 -13.58 12.76
C VAL A 152 -25.00 -14.04 11.67
N THR A 153 -24.73 -13.19 10.69
CA THR A 153 -23.82 -13.44 9.59
C THR A 153 -22.67 -12.46 9.66
N VAL A 154 -21.46 -12.96 9.88
CA VAL A 154 -20.24 -12.16 9.86
C VAL A 154 -19.54 -12.37 8.52
N LYS A 155 -19.36 -11.30 7.75
CA LYS A 155 -18.72 -11.30 6.43
C LYS A 155 -17.38 -10.59 6.52
N ASN A 156 -16.31 -11.31 6.20
CA ASN A 156 -15.00 -10.73 5.99
C ASN A 156 -14.94 -10.11 4.59
N LEU A 157 -14.91 -8.78 4.51
CA LEU A 157 -14.82 -8.08 3.23
C LEU A 157 -13.37 -7.92 2.76
N GLY A 158 -12.40 -8.18 3.63
CA GLY A 158 -10.97 -8.17 3.35
C GLY A 158 -10.53 -9.49 2.73
N TYR A 159 -9.26 -9.53 2.30
CA TYR A 159 -8.64 -10.76 1.81
C TYR A 159 -7.84 -11.48 2.90
N ALA A 160 -7.41 -10.76 3.94
CA ALA A 160 -6.73 -11.36 5.08
C ALA A 160 -7.68 -12.18 5.95
N GLU A 161 -7.20 -13.28 6.52
CA GLU A 161 -7.94 -14.08 7.51
C GLU A 161 -8.11 -13.29 8.81
N LEU A 162 -9.28 -13.42 9.43
CA LEU A 162 -9.59 -12.84 10.74
C LEU A 162 -9.56 -13.95 11.78
N ASP A 163 -8.74 -13.78 12.82
CA ASP A 163 -8.62 -14.69 13.96
C ASP A 163 -9.30 -14.10 15.20
N ASP A 164 -9.59 -14.94 16.19
CA ASP A 164 -10.12 -14.56 17.50
C ASP A 164 -11.38 -13.66 17.38
N VAL A 165 -12.30 -14.04 16.49
CA VAL A 165 -13.48 -13.22 16.19
C VAL A 165 -14.52 -13.34 17.30
N GLU A 166 -14.83 -12.22 17.94
CA GLU A 166 -15.77 -12.13 19.05
C GLU A 166 -16.85 -11.09 18.77
N ILE A 167 -18.12 -11.44 19.00
CA ILE A 167 -19.25 -10.53 18.83
C ILE A 167 -19.89 -10.28 20.19
N THR A 168 -20.14 -9.00 20.47
CA THR A 168 -20.91 -8.57 21.63
C THR A 168 -22.13 -7.79 21.16
N PHE A 169 -23.24 -7.98 21.88
CA PHE A 169 -24.50 -7.32 21.61
C PHE A 169 -24.88 -6.42 22.79
N GLY A 170 -25.41 -5.24 22.48
CA GLY A 170 -25.94 -4.29 23.46
C GLY A 170 -27.27 -3.71 23.00
N GLY A 171 -28.01 -3.12 23.94
CA GLY A 171 -29.34 -2.56 23.70
C GLY A 171 -30.39 -3.18 24.62
N ALA A 172 -31.67 -2.89 24.35
CA ALA A 172 -32.81 -3.42 25.11
C ALA A 172 -33.20 -4.84 24.68
N CYS A 173 -32.20 -5.72 24.53
CA CYS A 173 -32.38 -7.11 24.13
C CYS A 173 -31.34 -8.03 24.79
N GLU A 174 -31.64 -9.32 24.86
CA GLU A 174 -30.68 -10.37 25.18
C GLU A 174 -30.50 -11.30 23.97
N ILE A 175 -29.25 -11.67 23.69
CA ILE A 175 -28.89 -12.58 22.60
C ILE A 175 -28.06 -13.72 23.17
N THR A 176 -28.43 -14.96 22.83
CA THR A 176 -27.74 -16.18 23.28
C THR A 176 -27.58 -17.16 22.11
N GLY A 177 -26.77 -18.21 22.31
CA GLY A 177 -26.55 -19.26 21.31
C GLY A 177 -25.51 -18.93 20.24
N LEU A 178 -24.82 -17.80 20.35
CA LEU A 178 -23.69 -17.49 19.48
C LEU A 178 -22.52 -18.44 19.77
N GLU A 179 -22.11 -19.22 18.77
CA GLU A 179 -20.91 -20.04 18.87
C GLU A 179 -19.65 -19.18 18.72
N LYS A 180 -18.55 -19.61 19.36
CA LYS A 180 -17.27 -18.90 19.25
C LYS A 180 -16.77 -19.00 17.81
N ILE A 181 -16.63 -17.86 17.14
CA ILE A 181 -16.12 -17.79 15.78
C ILE A 181 -14.58 -17.84 15.87
N GLY A 182 -13.99 -18.96 15.47
CA GLY A 182 -12.55 -19.17 15.54
C GLY A 182 -11.79 -18.29 14.56
N SER A 183 -11.90 -18.59 13.27
CA SER A 183 -11.34 -17.76 12.20
C SER A 183 -12.29 -17.64 11.02
N ILE A 184 -12.20 -16.51 10.30
CA ILE A 184 -12.96 -16.25 9.07
C ILE A 184 -11.97 -15.99 7.93
N PRO A 185 -11.89 -16.87 6.92
CA PRO A 185 -11.04 -16.64 5.75
C PRO A 185 -11.41 -15.38 4.98
N GLY A 186 -10.46 -14.85 4.21
CA GLY A 186 -10.68 -13.72 3.30
C GLY A 186 -11.87 -13.91 2.37
N LYS A 187 -12.68 -12.87 2.18
CA LYS A 187 -13.87 -12.86 1.30
C LYS A 187 -14.93 -13.93 1.64
N LYS A 188 -14.87 -14.54 2.82
CA LYS A 188 -15.85 -15.53 3.28
C LYS A 188 -16.75 -14.97 4.36
N TYR A 189 -17.76 -15.75 4.72
CA TYR A 189 -18.68 -15.42 5.80
C TYR A 189 -18.98 -16.65 6.64
N ILE A 190 -19.34 -16.39 7.90
CA ILE A 190 -19.84 -17.39 8.83
C ILE A 190 -21.22 -16.95 9.28
N GLN A 191 -22.16 -17.89 9.25
CA GLN A 191 -23.51 -17.71 9.77
C GLN A 191 -23.67 -18.57 11.00
N SER A 192 -24.02 -17.96 12.13
CA SER A 192 -24.30 -18.66 13.38
C SER A 192 -25.77 -18.47 13.76
N PRO A 193 -26.48 -19.54 14.15
CA PRO A 193 -27.80 -19.41 14.75
C PRO A 193 -27.69 -18.67 16.08
N ILE A 194 -28.74 -17.93 16.43
CA ILE A 194 -28.87 -17.24 17.71
C ILE A 194 -30.30 -17.32 18.22
N ARG A 195 -30.47 -17.03 19.51
CA ARG A 195 -31.76 -16.70 20.12
C ARG A 195 -31.76 -15.26 20.57
N PHE A 196 -32.85 -14.57 20.29
CA PHE A 196 -33.05 -13.16 20.58
C PHE A 196 -34.26 -12.98 21.51
N LEU A 197 -34.12 -12.15 22.53
CA LEU A 197 -35.18 -11.76 23.46
C LEU A 197 -35.26 -10.24 23.51
N GLY A 198 -36.33 -9.67 22.96
CA GLY A 198 -36.60 -8.23 23.03
C GLY A 198 -37.31 -7.85 24.33
N LYS A 199 -36.83 -6.81 25.02
CA LYS A 199 -37.41 -6.34 26.30
C LYS A 199 -38.44 -5.22 26.15
N ILE A 200 -38.55 -4.63 24.96
CA ILE A 200 -39.47 -3.51 24.67
C ILE A 200 -40.21 -3.75 23.36
N LYS A 201 -41.45 -3.25 23.27
CA LYS A 201 -42.27 -3.29 22.05
C LYS A 201 -41.84 -2.20 21.08
N GLY A 202 -41.94 -2.50 19.78
CA GLY A 202 -41.55 -1.59 18.71
C GLY A 202 -40.14 -1.86 18.19
N GLU A 203 -39.46 -0.84 17.69
CA GLU A 203 -38.12 -0.99 17.13
C GLU A 203 -37.06 -0.97 18.23
N ILE A 204 -36.32 -2.07 18.34
CA ILE A 204 -35.21 -2.22 19.28
C ILE A 204 -33.90 -1.92 18.54
N PRO A 205 -33.14 -0.90 18.93
CA PRO A 205 -31.78 -0.69 18.43
C PRO A 205 -30.84 -1.70 19.10
N VAL A 206 -30.32 -2.63 18.30
CA VAL A 206 -29.30 -3.59 18.70
C VAL A 206 -27.95 -3.04 18.27
N LYS A 207 -27.10 -2.71 19.25
CA LYS A 207 -25.71 -2.36 19.04
C LYS A 207 -24.89 -3.64 18.94
N ILE A 208 -24.18 -3.82 17.83
CA ILE A 208 -23.32 -4.97 17.59
C ILE A 208 -21.89 -4.46 17.60
N THR A 209 -21.05 -5.02 18.47
CA THR A 209 -19.62 -4.73 18.49
C THR A 209 -18.85 -6.01 18.21
N LEU A 210 -18.10 -6.00 17.11
CA LEU A 210 -17.24 -7.09 16.69
C LEU A 210 -15.80 -6.76 17.06
N PHE A 211 -15.10 -7.70 17.68
CA PHE A 211 -13.67 -7.67 17.91
C PHE A 211 -13.03 -8.79 17.08
N TYR A 212 -11.89 -8.50 16.46
CA TYR A 212 -11.16 -9.49 15.67
C TYR A 212 -9.68 -9.14 15.61
N ARG A 213 -8.83 -10.14 15.42
CA ARG A 213 -7.42 -9.97 15.09
C ARG A 213 -7.23 -10.20 13.60
N ASN A 214 -6.62 -9.25 12.91
CA ASN A 214 -6.26 -9.45 11.52
C ASN A 214 -4.95 -10.25 11.48
N LYS A 215 -4.95 -11.39 10.79
CA LYS A 215 -3.78 -12.29 10.73
C LYS A 215 -2.63 -11.68 9.94
N HIS A 216 -2.92 -10.75 9.03
CA HIS A 216 -1.93 -10.09 8.18
C HIS A 216 -1.00 -9.17 8.99
N ASP A 217 -1.56 -8.24 9.77
CA ASP A 217 -0.78 -7.27 10.56
C ASP A 217 -0.66 -7.65 12.05
N GLY A 218 -1.34 -8.73 12.48
CA GLY A 218 -1.36 -9.21 13.85
C GLY A 218 -2.10 -8.28 14.82
N LYS A 219 -2.73 -7.20 14.34
CA LYS A 219 -3.39 -6.18 15.16
C LYS A 219 -4.83 -6.56 15.43
N SER A 220 -5.31 -6.13 16.60
CA SER A 220 -6.72 -6.25 16.97
C SER A 220 -7.49 -5.01 16.53
N TYR A 221 -8.67 -5.24 15.98
CA TYR A 221 -9.60 -4.23 15.49
C TYR A 221 -10.96 -4.42 16.14
N SER A 222 -11.75 -3.34 16.14
CA SER A 222 -13.17 -3.40 16.51
C SER A 222 -14.04 -2.71 15.47
N ALA A 223 -15.18 -3.32 15.17
CA ALA A 223 -16.20 -2.75 14.30
C ALA A 223 -17.51 -2.58 15.08
N HIS A 224 -18.13 -1.42 14.92
CA HIS A 224 -19.36 -1.06 15.61
C HIS A 224 -20.48 -0.88 14.59
N MET A 225 -21.60 -1.56 14.82
CA MET A 225 -22.74 -1.57 13.92
C MET A 225 -24.02 -1.41 14.72
N MET A 226 -25.06 -0.89 14.06
CA MET A 226 -26.38 -0.76 14.66
C MET A 226 -27.42 -1.39 13.75
N LYS A 227 -28.25 -2.25 14.31
CA LYS A 227 -29.35 -2.91 13.61
C LYS A 227 -30.66 -2.70 14.36
N TRP A 228 -31.71 -2.37 13.63
CA TRP A 228 -33.05 -2.25 14.18
C TRP A 228 -33.79 -3.57 14.03
N VAL A 229 -34.35 -4.08 15.13
CA VAL A 229 -35.19 -5.28 15.16
C VAL A 229 -36.58 -4.88 15.61
N SER A 230 -37.60 -5.16 14.80
CA SER A 230 -39.00 -4.86 15.14
C SER A 230 -39.58 -5.99 15.99
N CYS A 231 -39.90 -5.68 17.24
CA CYS A 231 -40.58 -6.58 18.16
C CYS A 231 -42.07 -6.26 18.24
N LYS A 232 -42.89 -7.29 17.98
CA LYS A 232 -44.35 -7.25 18.10
C LYS A 232 -44.84 -7.60 19.51
#